data_AF-A0A562J1J8-F1
#
_entry.id   AF-A0A562J1J8-F1
#
_cell.length_a   1.000
_cell.length_b   1.000
_cell.length_c   1.000
_cell.angle_alpha   90.00
_cell.angle_beta   90.00
_cell.angle_gamma   90.00
#
_symmetry.space_group_name_H-M   'P 1'
#
loop_
_entity.id
_entity.type
_entity.pdbx_description
1 polymer ?
#
loop_
_entity_poly.entity_id
_entity_poly.type
_entity_poly.pdbx_seq_one_letter_code
_entity_poly.pdbx_strand_id
1 'polypeptide(L)'
;MEFLRKLKTLKESGTSKDNIIITVMTGDYTNSKAIVSQGEITYTNNEKYNWKSIIGIIPKNKKSQLVEMNGEKIYIEFMKNKYSVVVCGAGHISISIIKMCNLLDLPVTVIDDRITFVNNAINAGADFTVCEPFEKALDGINGDSSTFFIIVTRGHRYDQECLKKIINKDNAYIGMIGSKVRVGKVLNGLEEEGISRDKLNKVYTPIGLDIGAETPAEIAVAIMAQIIDVKNKETGSSTYSDELLDGIMDESVKKIPKALVTIVSRKGSAPREVGTKMAVLKDGTMIGTIGGGCVEAGIRQVAFSSMDQGVSKLVQVDMTGREAEDEGMVCGGIVEIFVEPLI
;
A
#
# COMPACT_ATOMS: atom_id res chain seq x y z
N MET A 1 18.66 -14.88 1.08
CA MET A 1 17.27 -15.42 1.10
C MET A 1 16.50 -15.34 2.44
N GLU A 2 17.14 -15.47 3.59
CA GLU A 2 16.46 -15.53 4.91
C GLU A 2 15.60 -14.30 5.23
N PHE A 3 16.12 -13.11 4.91
CA PHE A 3 15.39 -11.84 5.01
C PHE A 3 14.02 -11.89 4.31
N LEU A 4 13.93 -12.40 3.08
CA LEU A 4 12.68 -12.47 2.32
C LEU A 4 11.68 -13.46 2.94
N ARG A 5 12.17 -14.58 3.51
CA ARG A 5 11.31 -15.51 4.27
C ARG A 5 10.72 -14.83 5.49
N LYS A 6 11.54 -14.12 6.27
CA LYS A 6 11.08 -13.35 7.43
C LYS A 6 10.03 -12.31 7.03
N LEU A 7 10.25 -11.58 5.93
CA LEU A 7 9.28 -10.65 5.38
C LEU A 7 7.96 -11.32 5.00
N LYS A 8 8.01 -12.45 4.29
CA LYS A 8 6.81 -13.20 3.90
C LYS A 8 6.00 -13.63 5.12
N THR A 9 6.65 -14.20 6.13
CA THR A 9 6.00 -14.55 7.41
C THR A 9 5.36 -13.35 8.11
N LEU A 10 6.02 -12.18 8.08
CA LEU A 10 5.45 -10.95 8.66
C LEU A 10 4.20 -10.50 7.90
N LYS A 11 4.19 -10.56 6.55
CA LYS A 11 3.01 -10.24 5.74
C LYS A 11 1.86 -11.23 5.96
N GLU A 12 2.15 -12.53 6.03
CA GLU A 12 1.16 -13.59 6.26
C GLU A 12 0.56 -13.57 7.67
N SER A 13 1.31 -13.08 8.65
CA SER A 13 0.85 -13.01 10.04
C SER A 13 -0.37 -12.10 10.24
N GLY A 14 -0.71 -11.27 9.24
CA GLY A 14 -1.84 -10.33 9.29
C GLY A 14 -1.75 -9.29 10.40
N THR A 15 -0.65 -9.28 11.17
CA THR A 15 -0.44 -8.27 12.20
C THR A 15 -0.09 -6.98 11.49
N SER A 16 -1.02 -6.01 11.53
CA SER A 16 -0.90 -4.63 11.05
C SER A 16 0.14 -3.85 11.87
N LYS A 17 1.31 -4.45 12.11
CA LYS A 17 2.44 -3.82 12.80
C LYS A 17 3.11 -2.89 11.80
N ASP A 18 3.49 -1.72 12.27
CA ASP A 18 4.40 -0.81 11.56
C ASP A 18 5.76 -1.53 11.39
N ASN A 19 5.86 -2.36 10.35
CA ASN A 19 7.08 -3.06 9.99
C ASN A 19 7.92 -2.14 9.11
N ILE A 20 9.16 -1.90 9.55
CA ILE A 20 10.08 -0.99 8.89
C ILE A 20 11.29 -1.80 8.46
N ILE A 21 11.62 -1.74 7.20
CA ILE A 21 12.82 -2.33 6.62
C ILE A 21 13.85 -1.22 6.52
N ILE A 22 15.04 -1.47 7.06
CA ILE A 22 16.17 -0.57 6.95
C ILE A 22 17.19 -1.27 6.08
N THR A 23 17.69 -0.61 5.03
CA THR A 23 18.75 -1.13 4.17
C THR A 23 19.85 -0.09 4.01
N VAL A 24 21.09 -0.47 4.32
CA VAL A 24 22.29 0.36 4.13
C VAL A 24 22.70 0.29 2.66
N MET A 25 22.74 1.43 1.99
CA MET A 25 22.90 1.53 0.53
C MET A 25 24.33 1.85 0.09
N THR A 26 25.12 2.48 0.97
CA THR A 26 26.54 2.83 0.72
C THR A 26 27.37 2.64 1.98
N GLY A 27 28.70 2.62 1.82
CA GLY A 27 29.66 2.44 2.92
C GLY A 27 30.09 0.98 3.11
N ASP A 28 30.87 0.73 4.16
CA ASP A 28 31.50 -0.58 4.43
C ASP A 28 30.46 -1.67 4.74
N TYR A 29 29.27 -1.26 5.16
CA TYR A 29 28.17 -2.14 5.53
C TYR A 29 27.05 -2.16 4.47
N THR A 30 27.36 -1.80 3.22
CA THR A 30 26.39 -1.86 2.10
C THR A 30 25.69 -3.22 2.05
N ASN A 31 24.38 -3.21 1.78
CA ASN A 31 23.48 -4.37 1.79
C ASN A 31 23.17 -4.97 3.18
N SER A 32 23.58 -4.30 4.25
CA SER A 32 23.09 -4.64 5.60
C SER A 32 21.61 -4.28 5.71
N LYS A 33 20.82 -5.19 6.27
CA LYS A 33 19.37 -5.07 6.41
C LYS A 33 18.92 -5.38 7.82
N ALA A 34 17.94 -4.63 8.28
CA ALA A 34 17.20 -4.93 9.49
C ALA A 34 15.69 -4.79 9.27
N ILE A 35 14.92 -5.56 10.03
CA ILE A 35 13.46 -5.39 10.14
C ILE A 35 13.16 -4.93 11.56
N VAL A 36 12.56 -3.76 11.67
CA VAL A 36 12.06 -3.21 12.92
C VAL A 36 10.55 -3.40 12.96
N SER A 37 10.05 -3.99 14.04
CA SER A 37 8.62 -4.17 14.30
C SER A 37 8.34 -3.70 15.71
N GLN A 38 7.35 -2.82 15.88
CA GLN A 38 6.97 -2.27 17.19
C GLN A 38 8.15 -1.60 17.93
N GLY A 39 9.07 -0.98 17.18
CA GLY A 39 10.25 -0.30 17.73
C GLY A 39 11.44 -1.21 18.05
N GLU A 40 11.31 -2.52 17.88
CA GLU A 40 12.38 -3.50 18.14
C GLU A 40 12.89 -4.14 16.86
N ILE A 41 14.19 -4.45 16.81
CA ILE A 41 14.79 -5.17 15.69
C ILE A 41 14.42 -6.65 15.82
N THR A 42 13.61 -7.13 14.89
CA THR A 42 13.15 -8.53 14.85
C THR A 42 13.94 -9.41 13.89
N TYR A 43 14.80 -8.81 13.08
CA TYR A 43 15.73 -9.46 12.17
C TYR A 43 16.85 -8.51 11.78
N THR A 44 18.06 -9.04 11.63
CA THR A 44 19.15 -8.40 10.91
C THR A 44 20.01 -9.44 10.19
N ASN A 45 20.56 -9.10 9.02
CA ASN A 45 21.59 -9.93 8.37
C ASN A 45 23.02 -9.53 8.76
N ASN A 46 23.19 -8.49 9.58
CA ASN A 46 24.49 -7.99 10.01
C ASN A 46 24.42 -7.40 11.42
N GLU A 47 24.76 -8.20 12.43
CA GLU A 47 24.77 -7.79 13.84
C GLU A 47 25.85 -6.75 14.18
N LYS A 48 26.88 -6.60 13.34
CA LYS A 48 27.98 -5.64 13.57
C LYS A 48 27.57 -4.20 13.29
N TYR A 49 26.53 -3.98 12.50
CA TYR A 49 26.06 -2.64 12.19
C TYR A 49 25.32 -2.01 13.38
N ASN A 50 25.55 -0.73 13.63
CA ASN A 50 24.93 -0.03 14.77
C ASN A 50 23.46 0.34 14.48
N TRP A 51 22.57 -0.64 14.50
CA TRP A 51 21.14 -0.44 14.21
C TRP A 51 20.44 0.50 15.18
N LYS A 52 20.92 0.58 16.43
CA LYS A 52 20.31 1.43 17.47
C LYS A 52 20.36 2.91 17.10
N SER A 53 21.41 3.38 16.42
CA SER A 53 21.47 4.78 15.97
C SER A 53 20.46 5.06 14.85
N ILE A 54 20.10 4.05 14.06
CA ILE A 54 19.14 4.23 12.95
C ILE A 54 17.70 4.35 13.45
N ILE A 55 17.35 3.60 14.50
CA ILE A 55 15.99 3.65 15.06
C ILE A 55 15.58 5.08 15.44
N GLY A 56 16.53 5.87 15.96
CA GLY A 56 16.29 7.27 16.33
C GLY A 56 16.01 8.23 15.16
N ILE A 57 16.39 7.87 13.93
CA ILE A 57 16.22 8.70 12.72
C ILE A 57 15.11 8.19 11.81
N ILE A 58 14.35 7.18 12.25
CA ILE A 58 13.17 6.70 11.51
C ILE A 58 12.19 7.87 11.28
N PRO A 59 11.82 8.14 10.02
CA PRO A 59 10.96 9.28 9.70
C PRO A 59 9.57 9.19 10.35
N LYS A 60 9.19 10.24 11.08
CA LYS A 60 7.86 10.33 11.70
C LYS A 60 6.72 10.43 10.68
N ASN A 61 7.02 10.84 9.45
CA ASN A 61 6.04 10.97 8.37
C ASN A 61 5.64 9.62 7.74
N LYS A 62 6.23 8.49 8.19
CA LYS A 62 5.98 7.14 7.67
C LYS A 62 6.17 6.99 6.15
N LYS A 63 6.95 7.88 5.52
CA LYS A 63 7.28 7.78 4.10
C LYS A 63 8.57 6.98 3.91
N SER A 64 8.53 6.00 3.02
CA SER A 64 9.75 5.32 2.57
C SER A 64 10.66 6.32 1.86
N GLN A 65 11.89 6.46 2.32
CA GLN A 65 12.82 7.45 1.78
C GLN A 65 14.27 7.11 2.12
N LEU A 66 15.18 7.73 1.36
CA LEU A 66 16.61 7.69 1.63
C LEU A 66 16.96 8.76 2.65
N VAL A 67 17.72 8.37 3.66
CA VAL A 67 18.26 9.21 4.73
C VAL A 67 19.77 9.09 4.72
N GLU A 68 20.48 10.19 4.97
CA GLU A 68 21.93 10.20 5.07
C GLU A 68 22.35 10.29 6.53
N MET A 69 23.27 9.42 6.96
CA MET A 69 23.81 9.41 8.31
C MET A 69 25.28 9.02 8.25
N ASN A 70 26.17 9.82 8.85
CA ASN A 70 27.62 9.56 8.88
C ASN A 70 28.25 9.32 7.49
N GLY A 71 27.72 9.95 6.43
CA GLY A 71 28.18 9.76 5.05
C GLY A 71 27.69 8.47 4.39
N GLU A 72 26.87 7.68 5.08
CA GLU A 72 26.17 6.52 4.51
C GLU A 72 24.76 6.91 4.08
N LYS A 73 24.35 6.40 2.92
CA LYS A 73 22.96 6.45 2.47
C LYS A 73 22.22 5.24 3.01
N ILE A 74 21.10 5.47 3.67
CA ILE A 74 20.29 4.44 4.33
C ILE A 74 18.86 4.60 3.81
N TYR A 75 18.32 3.53 3.23
CA TYR A 75 16.94 3.52 2.80
C TYR A 75 16.08 2.97 3.94
N ILE A 76 15.12 3.77 4.37
CA ILE A 76 14.13 3.40 5.38
C ILE A 76 12.82 3.19 4.64
N GLU A 77 12.32 1.96 4.71
CA GLU A 77 11.21 1.47 3.92
C GLU A 77 10.09 1.00 4.85
N PHE A 78 8.94 1.65 4.77
CA PHE A 78 7.75 1.27 5.54
C PHE A 78 6.98 0.21 4.78
N MET A 79 6.84 -0.98 5.36
CA MET A 79 6.00 -2.02 4.77
C MET A 79 4.54 -1.58 4.88
N LYS A 80 3.85 -1.59 3.74
CA LYS A 80 2.42 -1.32 3.70
C LYS A 80 1.61 -2.59 3.67
N ASN A 81 0.50 -2.58 4.40
CA ASN A 81 -0.54 -3.58 4.22
C ASN A 81 -1.26 -3.34 2.89
N LYS A 82 -1.85 -4.39 2.35
CA LYS A 82 -2.78 -4.26 1.23
C LYS A 82 -4.00 -3.50 1.73
N TYR A 83 -4.39 -2.44 1.02
CA TYR A 83 -5.64 -1.77 1.33
C TYR A 83 -6.82 -2.66 0.97
N SER A 84 -7.85 -2.63 1.78
CA SER A 84 -9.11 -3.34 1.54
C SER A 84 -10.30 -2.42 1.77
N VAL A 85 -11.43 -2.77 1.17
CA VAL A 85 -12.67 -2.01 1.28
C VAL A 85 -13.73 -2.86 1.94
N VAL A 86 -14.42 -2.29 2.92
CA VAL A 86 -15.62 -2.88 3.53
C VAL A 86 -16.81 -1.99 3.20
N VAL A 87 -17.76 -2.51 2.43
CA VAL A 87 -18.97 -1.79 2.04
C VAL A 87 -20.15 -2.28 2.88
N CYS A 88 -20.70 -1.39 3.70
CA CYS A 88 -21.93 -1.64 4.44
C CYS A 88 -23.13 -1.25 3.58
N GLY A 89 -23.81 -2.25 3.05
CA GLY A 89 -24.96 -2.14 2.15
C GLY A 89 -24.62 -2.68 0.77
N ALA A 90 -25.52 -3.48 0.19
CA ALA A 90 -25.37 -4.04 -1.15
C ALA A 90 -26.37 -3.41 -2.15
N GLY A 91 -26.71 -2.13 -1.94
CA GLY A 91 -27.62 -1.37 -2.80
C GLY A 91 -27.06 -1.02 -4.18
N HIS A 92 -27.82 -0.27 -4.97
CA HIS A 92 -27.46 0.06 -6.35
C HIS A 92 -26.16 0.88 -6.49
N ILE A 93 -25.86 1.76 -5.52
CA ILE A 93 -24.58 2.48 -5.46
C ILE A 93 -23.42 1.50 -5.24
N SER A 94 -23.59 0.54 -4.31
CA SER A 94 -22.57 -0.45 -3.97
C SER A 94 -22.13 -1.28 -5.17
N ILE A 95 -23.04 -1.59 -6.11
CA ILE A 95 -22.69 -2.32 -7.35
C ILE A 95 -21.65 -1.57 -8.18
N SER A 96 -21.76 -0.23 -8.26
CA SER A 96 -20.79 0.59 -8.99
C SER A 96 -19.47 0.71 -8.22
N ILE A 97 -19.54 0.78 -6.89
CA ILE A 97 -18.35 0.80 -6.01
C ILE A 97 -17.56 -0.51 -6.15
N ILE A 98 -18.21 -1.68 -6.09
CA ILE A 98 -17.56 -2.99 -6.22
C ILE A 98 -16.79 -3.08 -7.54
N LYS A 99 -17.41 -2.66 -8.65
CA LYS A 99 -16.74 -2.65 -9.97
C LYS A 99 -15.51 -1.75 -9.98
N MET A 100 -15.60 -0.57 -9.35
CA MET A 100 -14.45 0.33 -9.25
C MET A 100 -13.35 -0.22 -8.33
N CYS A 101 -13.71 -0.90 -7.24
CA CYS A 101 -12.76 -1.60 -6.37
C CYS A 101 -11.97 -2.66 -7.17
N ASN A 102 -12.66 -3.44 -7.99
CA ASN A 102 -12.02 -4.44 -8.86
C ASN A 102 -11.08 -3.81 -9.89
N LEU A 103 -11.49 -2.69 -10.51
CA LEU A 103 -10.64 -1.95 -11.45
C LEU A 103 -9.39 -1.34 -10.78
N LEU A 104 -9.42 -1.14 -9.47
CA LEU A 104 -8.36 -0.51 -8.69
C LEU A 104 -7.55 -1.53 -7.85
N ASP A 105 -7.77 -2.83 -8.07
CA ASP A 105 -7.16 -3.92 -7.31
C ASP A 105 -7.32 -3.76 -5.79
N LEU A 106 -8.51 -3.33 -5.36
CA LEU A 106 -8.89 -3.18 -3.96
C LEU A 106 -9.86 -4.29 -3.57
N PRO A 107 -9.42 -5.31 -2.81
CA PRO A 107 -10.30 -6.37 -2.33
C PRO A 107 -11.49 -5.79 -1.55
N VAL A 108 -12.69 -6.22 -1.90
CA VAL A 108 -13.94 -5.67 -1.35
C VAL A 108 -14.76 -6.73 -0.63
N THR A 109 -15.05 -6.46 0.65
CA THR A 109 -16.02 -7.19 1.45
C THR A 109 -17.34 -6.42 1.47
N VAL A 110 -18.45 -7.07 1.10
CA VAL A 110 -19.78 -6.43 1.09
C VAL A 110 -20.68 -7.06 2.14
N ILE A 111 -21.34 -6.23 2.94
CA ILE A 111 -22.26 -6.65 4.01
C ILE A 111 -23.68 -6.21 3.66
N ASP A 112 -24.65 -7.11 3.71
CA ASP A 112 -26.09 -6.79 3.68
C ASP A 112 -26.87 -7.97 4.25
N ASP A 113 -27.96 -7.73 4.97
CA ASP A 113 -28.78 -8.81 5.54
C ASP A 113 -29.82 -9.38 4.54
N ARG A 114 -29.88 -8.84 3.31
CA ARG A 114 -30.77 -9.32 2.24
C ARG A 114 -30.02 -10.15 1.22
N ILE A 115 -30.34 -11.44 1.17
CA ILE A 115 -29.70 -12.41 0.27
C ILE A 115 -29.74 -11.99 -1.21
N THR A 116 -30.81 -11.38 -1.70
CA THR A 116 -30.91 -10.94 -3.09
C THR A 116 -29.90 -9.84 -3.43
N PHE A 117 -29.65 -8.93 -2.48
CA PHE A 117 -28.68 -7.85 -2.66
C PHE A 117 -27.25 -8.37 -2.54
N VAL A 118 -27.01 -9.31 -1.61
CA VAL A 118 -25.73 -10.03 -1.51
C VAL A 118 -25.41 -10.76 -2.81
N ASN A 119 -26.37 -11.48 -3.40
CA ASN A 119 -26.18 -12.14 -4.69
C ASN A 119 -25.83 -11.15 -5.81
N ASN A 120 -26.41 -9.95 -5.81
CA ASN A 120 -26.03 -8.91 -6.76
C ASN A 120 -24.60 -8.42 -6.54
N ALA A 121 -24.14 -8.31 -5.30
CA ALA A 121 -22.76 -7.96 -4.99
C ALA A 121 -21.77 -9.03 -5.47
N ILE A 122 -22.10 -10.31 -5.29
CA ILE A 122 -21.32 -11.43 -5.84
C ILE A 122 -21.23 -11.31 -7.37
N ASN A 123 -22.36 -11.11 -8.04
CA ASN A 123 -22.41 -10.97 -9.50
C ASN A 123 -21.67 -9.73 -10.01
N ALA A 124 -21.53 -8.70 -9.18
CA ALA A 124 -20.73 -7.50 -9.48
C ALA A 124 -19.23 -7.73 -9.30
N GLY A 125 -18.82 -8.85 -8.70
CA GLY A 125 -17.44 -9.26 -8.48
C GLY A 125 -16.91 -8.93 -7.09
N ALA A 126 -17.73 -8.90 -6.05
CA ALA A 126 -17.20 -8.75 -4.69
C ALA A 126 -16.34 -9.96 -4.29
N ASP A 127 -15.16 -9.73 -3.72
CA ASP A 127 -14.26 -10.80 -3.26
C ASP A 127 -14.87 -11.60 -2.11
N PHE A 128 -15.51 -10.89 -1.18
CA PHE A 128 -16.16 -11.48 -0.01
C PHE A 128 -17.53 -10.85 0.22
N THR A 129 -18.48 -11.67 0.68
CA THR A 129 -19.80 -11.18 1.08
C THR A 129 -20.26 -11.78 2.38
N VAL A 130 -20.90 -10.97 3.23
CA VAL A 130 -21.49 -11.40 4.50
C VAL A 130 -22.98 -11.11 4.50
N CYS A 131 -23.79 -12.18 4.51
CA CYS A 131 -25.24 -12.10 4.53
C CYS A 131 -25.79 -12.15 5.97
N GLU A 132 -25.53 -11.11 6.75
CA GLU A 132 -25.94 -11.01 8.16
C GLU A 132 -26.38 -9.57 8.52
N PRO A 133 -27.09 -9.36 9.64
CA PRO A 133 -27.29 -8.02 10.19
C PRO A 133 -25.97 -7.28 10.37
N PHE A 134 -25.94 -5.99 10.04
CA PHE A 134 -24.72 -5.19 9.99
C PHE A 134 -23.88 -5.27 11.27
N GLU A 135 -24.51 -5.15 12.44
CA GLU A 135 -23.82 -5.24 13.72
C GLU A 135 -23.07 -6.57 13.89
N LYS A 136 -23.72 -7.69 13.57
CA LYS A 136 -23.16 -9.03 13.71
C LYS A 136 -22.01 -9.25 12.73
N ALA A 137 -22.19 -8.83 11.47
CA ALA A 137 -21.14 -8.89 10.46
C ALA A 137 -19.90 -8.07 10.87
N LEU A 138 -20.11 -6.85 11.40
CA LEU A 138 -19.04 -5.94 11.82
C LEU A 138 -18.35 -6.37 13.12
N ASP A 139 -18.93 -7.26 13.91
CA ASP A 139 -18.25 -7.90 15.05
C ASP A 139 -17.17 -8.89 14.57
N GLY A 140 -17.35 -9.48 13.37
CA GLY A 140 -16.35 -10.33 12.72
C GLY A 140 -15.30 -9.59 11.90
N ILE A 141 -15.42 -8.27 11.74
CA ILE A 141 -14.54 -7.45 10.90
C ILE A 141 -13.87 -6.38 11.77
N ASN A 142 -12.60 -6.57 12.12
CA ASN A 142 -11.88 -5.64 13.00
C ASN A 142 -11.44 -4.34 12.30
N GLY A 143 -11.08 -4.39 11.02
CA GLY A 143 -10.39 -3.30 10.34
C GLY A 143 -8.93 -3.14 10.78
N ASP A 144 -8.17 -2.33 10.05
CA ASP A 144 -6.79 -1.95 10.32
C ASP A 144 -6.48 -0.57 9.68
N SER A 145 -5.23 -0.10 9.82
CA SER A 145 -4.77 1.17 9.22
C SER A 145 -4.76 1.20 7.68
N SER A 146 -5.20 0.12 7.03
CA SER A 146 -5.34 0.00 5.57
C SER A 146 -6.77 -0.39 5.15
N THR A 147 -7.72 -0.35 6.08
CA THR A 147 -9.13 -0.67 5.79
C THR A 147 -9.93 0.59 5.52
N PHE A 148 -10.62 0.63 4.38
CA PHE A 148 -11.57 1.69 4.02
C PHE A 148 -13.01 1.21 4.29
N PHE A 149 -13.70 1.86 5.21
CA PHE A 149 -15.11 1.59 5.47
C PHE A 149 -16.01 2.55 4.67
N ILE A 150 -16.94 1.99 3.91
CA ILE A 150 -17.92 2.73 3.11
C ILE A 150 -19.33 2.37 3.60
N ILE A 151 -20.02 3.35 4.21
CA ILE A 151 -21.37 3.18 4.76
C ILE A 151 -22.38 3.74 3.76
N VAL A 152 -23.03 2.83 3.02
CA VAL A 152 -24.01 3.12 1.96
C VAL A 152 -25.25 2.23 2.13
N THR A 153 -25.79 2.19 3.36
CA THR A 153 -26.86 1.26 3.71
C THR A 153 -28.22 1.68 3.15
N ARG A 154 -29.25 0.87 3.43
CA ARG A 154 -30.64 1.12 2.98
C ARG A 154 -31.41 2.16 3.81
N GLY A 155 -30.81 2.79 4.82
CA GLY A 155 -31.51 3.82 5.60
C GLY A 155 -30.79 4.27 6.86
N HIS A 156 -31.22 5.42 7.39
CA HIS A 156 -30.50 6.18 8.41
C HIS A 156 -30.22 5.41 9.70
N ARG A 157 -31.15 4.56 10.13
CA ARG A 157 -30.95 3.70 11.31
C ARG A 157 -29.73 2.79 11.12
N TYR A 158 -29.63 2.14 9.96
CA TYR A 158 -28.55 1.20 9.65
C TYR A 158 -27.22 1.92 9.43
N ASP A 159 -27.24 3.13 8.86
CA ASP A 159 -26.04 3.97 8.74
C ASP A 159 -25.45 4.27 10.13
N GLN A 160 -26.31 4.63 11.10
CA GLN A 160 -25.90 4.89 12.48
C GLN A 160 -25.39 3.64 13.20
N GLU A 161 -26.06 2.49 13.05
CA GLU A 161 -25.62 1.20 13.61
C GLU A 161 -24.21 0.83 13.09
N CYS A 162 -23.99 0.96 11.77
CA CYS A 162 -22.68 0.71 11.16
C CYS A 162 -21.62 1.66 11.70
N LEU A 163 -21.91 2.97 11.71
CA LEU A 163 -20.94 3.98 12.16
C LEU A 163 -20.55 3.76 13.62
N LYS A 164 -21.51 3.46 14.50
CA LYS A 164 -21.26 3.18 15.92
C LYS A 164 -20.32 1.99 16.12
N LYS A 165 -20.46 0.93 15.30
CA LYS A 165 -19.56 -0.24 15.33
C LYS A 165 -18.19 0.06 14.73
N ILE A 166 -18.09 0.94 13.74
CA ILE A 166 -16.86 1.21 12.98
C ILE A 166 -16.00 2.31 13.62
N ILE A 167 -16.59 3.32 14.26
CA ILE A 167 -15.86 4.52 14.72
C ILE A 167 -14.72 4.24 15.71
N ASN A 168 -14.78 3.11 16.41
CA ASN A 168 -13.76 2.67 17.37
C ASN A 168 -12.77 1.64 16.80
N LYS A 169 -12.97 1.19 15.56
CA LYS A 169 -12.07 0.28 14.86
C LYS A 169 -10.92 1.04 14.22
N ASP A 170 -9.77 0.39 14.08
CA ASP A 170 -8.70 0.93 13.27
C ASP A 170 -9.13 0.96 11.80
N ASN A 171 -8.83 2.07 11.13
CA ASN A 171 -9.26 2.32 9.76
C ASN A 171 -8.33 3.34 9.09
N ALA A 172 -8.24 3.28 7.76
CA ALA A 172 -7.65 4.32 6.93
C ALA A 172 -8.67 5.39 6.52
N TYR A 173 -9.96 5.03 6.51
CA TYR A 173 -11.04 5.89 6.04
C TYR A 173 -12.39 5.38 6.57
N ILE A 174 -13.26 6.31 6.95
CA ILE A 174 -14.69 6.06 7.16
C ILE A 174 -15.46 7.08 6.33
N GLY A 175 -16.18 6.59 5.33
CA GLY A 175 -17.08 7.39 4.52
C GLY A 175 -18.52 7.01 4.79
N MET A 176 -19.39 8.01 4.98
CA MET A 176 -20.82 7.74 5.19
C MET A 176 -21.69 8.55 4.23
N ILE A 177 -22.65 7.86 3.61
CA ILE A 177 -23.60 8.49 2.71
C ILE A 177 -24.60 9.37 3.47
N GLY A 178 -24.86 10.56 2.93
CA GLY A 178 -25.89 11.47 3.45
C GLY A 178 -25.48 12.93 3.43
N SER A 179 -26.47 13.81 3.62
CA SER A 179 -26.22 15.24 3.68
C SER A 179 -25.44 15.63 4.94
N LYS A 180 -24.65 16.71 4.86
CA LYS A 180 -23.90 17.28 6.00
C LYS A 180 -24.78 17.46 7.24
N VAL A 181 -25.99 17.98 7.04
CA VAL A 181 -26.96 18.23 8.12
C VAL A 181 -27.42 16.93 8.78
N ARG A 182 -27.78 15.92 7.98
CA ARG A 182 -28.28 14.64 8.49
C ARG A 182 -27.21 13.89 9.26
N VAL A 183 -26.03 13.77 8.65
CA VAL A 183 -24.91 13.08 9.29
C VAL A 183 -24.42 13.84 10.51
N GLY A 184 -24.42 15.18 10.49
CA GLY A 184 -24.10 15.99 11.66
C GLY A 184 -24.94 15.65 12.89
N LYS A 185 -26.24 15.37 12.73
CA LYS A 185 -27.09 14.91 13.83
C LYS A 185 -26.66 13.54 14.38
N VAL A 186 -26.30 12.61 13.49
CA VAL A 186 -25.79 11.29 13.89
C VAL A 186 -24.48 11.43 14.67
N LEU A 187 -23.55 12.25 14.18
CA LEU A 187 -22.27 12.50 14.85
C LEU A 187 -22.46 13.15 16.22
N ASN A 188 -23.35 14.13 16.36
CA ASN A 188 -23.64 14.77 17.65
C ASN A 188 -24.25 13.77 18.64
N GLY A 189 -25.16 12.89 18.20
CA GLY A 189 -25.69 11.83 19.06
C GLY A 189 -24.61 10.86 19.55
N LEU A 190 -23.65 10.48 18.68
CA LEU A 190 -22.51 9.65 19.09
C LEU A 190 -21.54 10.38 20.04
N GLU A 191 -21.43 11.71 19.90
CA GLU A 191 -20.65 12.55 20.83
C GLU A 191 -21.29 12.57 22.22
N GLU A 192 -22.62 12.68 22.32
CA GLU A 192 -23.37 12.58 23.58
C GLU A 192 -23.23 11.19 24.23
N GLU A 193 -23.05 10.14 23.44
CA GLU A 193 -22.74 8.78 23.90
C GLU A 193 -21.27 8.59 24.32
N GLY A 194 -20.43 9.64 24.24
CA GLY A 194 -19.06 9.66 24.74
C GLY A 194 -17.96 9.39 23.70
N ILE A 195 -18.28 9.37 22.40
CA ILE A 195 -17.26 9.28 21.34
C ILE A 195 -16.58 10.65 21.17
N SER A 196 -15.25 10.67 21.17
CA SER A 196 -14.50 11.93 21.06
C SER A 196 -14.71 12.62 19.71
N ARG A 197 -14.79 13.95 19.74
CA ARG A 197 -14.95 14.79 18.55
C ARG A 197 -13.84 14.56 17.52
N ASP A 198 -12.62 14.30 17.96
CA ASP A 198 -11.49 14.01 17.08
C ASP A 198 -11.69 12.75 16.23
N LYS A 199 -12.35 11.71 16.77
CA LYS A 199 -12.70 10.51 15.99
C LYS A 199 -13.82 10.83 15.00
N LEU A 200 -14.85 11.57 15.44
CA LEU A 200 -16.00 11.93 14.61
C LEU A 200 -15.60 12.84 13.44
N ASN A 201 -14.65 13.75 13.63
CA ASN A 201 -14.13 14.63 12.60
C ASN A 201 -13.37 13.89 11.48
N LYS A 202 -13.00 12.61 11.68
CA LYS A 202 -12.38 11.76 10.65
C LYS A 202 -13.40 11.09 9.72
N VAL A 203 -14.70 11.22 10.00
CA VAL A 203 -15.75 10.65 9.16
C VAL A 203 -16.02 11.58 7.97
N TYR A 204 -15.84 11.06 6.76
CA TYR A 204 -16.09 11.79 5.52
C TYR A 204 -17.59 11.79 5.22
N THR A 205 -18.19 12.99 5.24
CA THR A 205 -19.63 13.18 5.02
C THR A 205 -19.95 14.55 4.38
N PRO A 206 -20.75 14.59 3.29
CA PRO A 206 -21.11 13.47 2.44
C PRO A 206 -19.88 12.74 1.94
N ILE A 207 -20.01 11.43 1.81
CA ILE A 207 -18.95 10.59 1.24
C ILE A 207 -18.63 11.01 -0.20
N GLY A 208 -17.36 10.97 -0.57
CA GLY A 208 -16.88 11.30 -1.92
C GLY A 208 -16.53 12.77 -2.11
N LEU A 209 -15.80 13.05 -3.20
CA LEU A 209 -15.47 14.42 -3.60
C LEU A 209 -16.71 15.16 -4.12
N ASP A 210 -16.75 16.47 -3.90
CA ASP A 210 -17.81 17.32 -4.41
C ASP A 210 -17.58 17.63 -5.90
N ILE A 211 -18.02 16.70 -6.75
CA ILE A 211 -17.89 16.77 -8.22
C ILE A 211 -19.24 16.92 -8.94
N GLY A 212 -20.33 17.19 -8.19
CA GLY A 212 -21.68 17.26 -8.74
C GLY A 212 -22.23 15.91 -9.22
N ALA A 213 -21.86 14.80 -8.56
CA ALA A 213 -22.30 13.45 -8.93
C ALA A 213 -23.80 13.23 -8.71
N GLU A 214 -24.50 12.69 -9.71
CA GLU A 214 -25.93 12.42 -9.67
C GLU A 214 -26.25 10.92 -9.83
N THR A 215 -25.52 10.23 -10.71
CA THR A 215 -25.75 8.81 -10.99
C THR A 215 -24.98 7.89 -10.03
N PRO A 216 -25.40 6.63 -9.85
CA PRO A 216 -24.68 5.67 -9.00
C PRO A 216 -23.21 5.47 -9.42
N ALA A 217 -22.93 5.54 -10.73
CA ALA A 217 -21.59 5.44 -11.27
C ALA A 217 -20.75 6.69 -10.94
N GLU A 218 -21.30 7.89 -11.11
CA GLU A 218 -20.63 9.14 -10.73
C GLU A 218 -20.37 9.22 -9.23
N ILE A 219 -21.33 8.79 -8.41
CA ILE A 219 -21.17 8.72 -6.95
C ILE A 219 -20.02 7.76 -6.61
N ALA A 220 -19.96 6.59 -7.24
CA ALA A 220 -18.84 5.66 -7.05
C ALA A 220 -17.50 6.28 -7.46
N VAL A 221 -17.43 7.01 -8.59
CA VAL A 221 -16.22 7.76 -8.99
C VAL A 221 -15.84 8.78 -7.92
N ALA A 222 -16.80 9.56 -7.41
CA ALA A 222 -16.56 10.56 -6.38
C ALA A 222 -15.99 9.94 -5.09
N ILE A 223 -16.56 8.81 -4.65
CA ILE A 223 -16.11 8.05 -3.48
C ILE A 223 -14.70 7.50 -3.70
N MET A 224 -14.46 6.83 -4.82
CA MET A 224 -13.15 6.24 -5.10
C MET A 224 -12.07 7.30 -5.31
N ALA A 225 -12.39 8.44 -5.90
CA ALA A 225 -11.47 9.57 -6.00
C ALA A 225 -11.07 10.11 -4.62
N GLN A 226 -12.01 10.21 -3.67
CA GLN A 226 -11.71 10.60 -2.30
C GLN A 226 -10.85 9.54 -1.57
N ILE A 227 -11.15 8.25 -1.76
CA ILE A 227 -10.34 7.15 -1.20
C ILE A 227 -8.90 7.19 -1.75
N ILE A 228 -8.73 7.41 -3.06
CA ILE A 228 -7.40 7.53 -3.69
C ILE A 228 -6.65 8.74 -3.13
N ASP A 229 -7.33 9.88 -2.95
CA ASP A 229 -6.73 11.07 -2.36
C ASP A 229 -6.24 10.80 -0.93
N VAL A 230 -7.06 10.15 -0.09
CA VAL A 230 -6.68 9.74 1.28
C VAL A 230 -5.52 8.75 1.27
N LYS A 231 -5.63 7.67 0.47
CA LYS A 231 -4.60 6.63 0.29
C LYS A 231 -3.25 7.23 -0.09
N ASN A 232 -3.24 8.19 -1.02
CA ASN A 232 -2.02 8.78 -1.55
C ASN A 232 -1.44 9.86 -0.64
N LYS A 233 -2.28 10.58 0.11
CA LYS A 233 -1.85 11.52 1.15
C LYS A 233 -1.21 10.84 2.36
N GLU A 234 -1.64 9.62 2.69
CA GLU A 234 -1.06 8.74 3.72
C GLU A 234 0.20 7.96 3.26
N THR A 235 0.71 8.24 2.06
CA THR A 235 2.12 8.05 1.59
C THR A 235 2.74 6.67 1.50
N GLY A 236 3.15 6.27 0.28
CA GLY A 236 3.99 5.12 -0.08
C GLY A 236 3.22 4.04 -0.85
N SER A 237 3.78 3.46 -1.91
CA SER A 237 3.25 2.25 -2.56
C SER A 237 3.78 1.00 -1.83
N SER A 238 3.05 -0.12 -1.84
CA SER A 238 3.55 -1.40 -1.31
C SER A 238 4.85 -1.79 -2.02
N THR A 239 5.91 -2.03 -1.27
CA THR A 239 7.27 -2.13 -1.80
C THR A 239 7.68 -3.56 -2.19
N TYR A 240 7.26 -4.58 -1.42
CA TYR A 240 7.36 -5.99 -1.80
C TYR A 240 5.97 -6.52 -2.16
N SER A 241 5.62 -6.60 -3.44
CA SER A 241 4.35 -7.22 -3.87
C SER A 241 4.37 -8.73 -3.60
N ASP A 242 3.18 -9.34 -3.48
CA ASP A 242 3.09 -10.80 -3.31
C ASP A 242 3.60 -11.52 -4.57
N GLU A 243 3.29 -11.00 -5.76
CA GLU A 243 3.87 -11.45 -7.04
C GLU A 243 5.40 -11.48 -7.00
N LEU A 244 6.03 -10.41 -6.49
CA LEU A 244 7.48 -10.33 -6.40
C LEU A 244 8.05 -11.34 -5.41
N LEU A 245 7.45 -11.45 -4.21
CA LEU A 245 7.92 -12.40 -3.20
C LEU A 245 7.73 -13.84 -3.67
N ASP A 246 6.56 -14.17 -4.19
CA ASP A 246 6.24 -15.50 -4.67
C ASP A 246 7.11 -15.88 -5.87
N GLY A 247 7.29 -14.98 -6.83
CA GLY A 247 8.16 -15.22 -7.98
C GLY A 247 9.64 -15.36 -7.62
N ILE A 248 10.17 -14.57 -6.68
CA ILE A 248 11.56 -14.72 -6.22
C ILE A 248 11.75 -16.06 -5.47
N MET A 249 10.74 -16.47 -4.70
CA MET A 249 10.77 -17.64 -3.83
C MET A 249 10.29 -18.93 -4.50
N ASP A 250 9.85 -18.87 -5.76
CA ASP A 250 9.38 -20.03 -6.52
C ASP A 250 10.51 -21.09 -6.63
N GLU A 251 10.17 -22.35 -6.37
CA GLU A 251 11.13 -23.45 -6.35
C GLU A 251 11.75 -23.72 -7.74
N SER A 252 11.04 -23.42 -8.83
CA SER A 252 11.52 -23.60 -10.21
C SER A 252 12.71 -22.69 -10.52
N VAL A 253 12.77 -21.50 -9.92
CA VAL A 253 13.84 -20.53 -10.14
C VAL A 253 14.85 -20.50 -9.01
N LYS A 254 14.71 -21.34 -7.98
CA LYS A 254 15.53 -21.32 -6.75
C LYS A 254 17.04 -21.31 -6.99
N LYS A 255 17.52 -22.07 -7.99
CA LYS A 255 18.94 -22.18 -8.33
C LYS A 255 19.45 -21.09 -9.29
N ILE A 256 18.54 -20.27 -9.82
CA ILE A 256 18.88 -19.18 -10.73
C ILE A 256 19.32 -17.99 -9.87
N PRO A 257 20.53 -17.44 -10.04
CA PRO A 257 20.95 -16.22 -9.38
C PRO A 257 19.98 -15.09 -9.70
N LYS A 258 19.71 -14.25 -8.70
CA LYS A 258 18.75 -13.14 -8.84
C LYS A 258 19.35 -11.87 -8.24
N ALA A 259 18.94 -10.72 -8.77
CA ALA A 259 19.13 -9.44 -8.13
C ALA A 259 17.79 -8.75 -7.93
N LEU A 260 17.66 -8.04 -6.82
CA LEU A 260 16.54 -7.16 -6.53
C LEU A 260 16.93 -5.74 -6.92
N VAL A 261 16.05 -5.10 -7.67
CA VAL A 261 16.18 -3.73 -8.15
C VAL A 261 15.12 -2.89 -7.42
N THR A 262 15.51 -1.82 -6.74
CA THR A 262 14.61 -0.94 -5.98
C THR A 262 14.84 0.51 -6.36
N ILE A 263 13.79 1.26 -6.72
CA ILE A 263 13.86 2.73 -6.80
C ILE A 263 13.90 3.27 -5.36
N VAL A 264 15.00 3.89 -4.94
CA VAL A 264 15.19 4.38 -3.57
C VAL A 264 15.05 5.91 -3.45
N SER A 265 15.12 6.62 -4.58
CA SER A 265 15.00 8.07 -4.66
C SER A 265 14.44 8.48 -6.01
N ARG A 266 13.67 9.57 -6.04
CA ARG A 266 13.09 10.15 -7.25
C ARG A 266 13.10 11.67 -7.14
N LYS A 267 13.48 12.35 -8.23
CA LYS A 267 13.33 13.79 -8.43
C LYS A 267 12.67 14.04 -9.79
N GLY A 268 11.72 14.96 -9.86
CA GLY A 268 10.99 15.27 -11.10
C GLY A 268 10.05 14.15 -11.57
N SER A 269 9.67 14.22 -12.85
CA SER A 269 8.63 13.37 -13.46
C SER A 269 9.20 12.01 -13.90
N ALA A 270 9.52 11.14 -12.95
CA ALA A 270 9.91 9.74 -13.20
C ALA A 270 8.68 8.79 -13.29
N PRO A 271 8.80 7.61 -13.92
CA PRO A 271 7.64 6.75 -14.24
C PRO A 271 7.03 6.00 -13.04
N ARG A 272 7.80 5.74 -11.98
CA ARG A 272 7.36 4.96 -10.81
C ARG A 272 7.77 5.62 -9.49
N GLU A 273 7.08 5.23 -8.42
CA GLU A 273 7.28 5.77 -7.08
C GLU A 273 8.47 5.12 -6.35
N VAL A 274 9.02 5.83 -5.37
CA VAL A 274 10.03 5.32 -4.45
C VAL A 274 9.50 4.07 -3.74
N GLY A 275 10.31 3.02 -3.71
CA GLY A 275 9.97 1.72 -3.15
C GLY A 275 9.46 0.72 -4.19
N THR A 276 9.27 1.12 -5.45
CA THR A 276 8.97 0.18 -6.54
C THR A 276 10.13 -0.79 -6.73
N LYS A 277 9.81 -2.09 -6.88
CA LYS A 277 10.80 -3.17 -6.99
C LYS A 277 10.56 -4.06 -8.21
N MET A 278 11.65 -4.63 -8.70
CA MET A 278 11.68 -5.64 -9.74
C MET A 278 12.76 -6.66 -9.39
N ALA A 279 12.53 -7.94 -9.65
CA ALA A 279 13.56 -8.96 -9.61
C ALA A 279 14.06 -9.27 -11.02
N VAL A 280 15.38 -9.38 -11.18
CA VAL A 280 16.05 -9.80 -12.41
C VAL A 280 16.74 -11.11 -12.15
N LEU A 281 16.37 -12.15 -12.89
CA LEU A 281 16.98 -13.48 -12.83
C LEU A 281 18.06 -13.60 -13.91
N LYS A 282 19.10 -14.41 -13.64
CA LYS A 282 20.24 -14.58 -14.56
C LYS A 282 19.86 -15.21 -15.92
N ASP A 283 18.75 -15.94 -15.98
CA ASP A 283 18.17 -16.47 -17.22
C ASP A 283 17.48 -15.39 -18.08
N GLY A 284 17.33 -14.18 -17.55
CA GLY A 284 16.69 -13.06 -18.20
C GLY A 284 15.23 -12.84 -17.81
N THR A 285 14.66 -13.71 -16.98
CA THR A 285 13.30 -13.54 -16.44
C THR A 285 13.23 -12.29 -15.56
N MET A 286 12.14 -11.55 -15.67
CA MET A 286 11.85 -10.36 -14.85
C MET A 286 10.53 -10.55 -14.13
N ILE A 287 10.50 -10.20 -12.84
CA ILE A 287 9.30 -10.25 -12.01
C ILE A 287 9.05 -8.83 -11.49
N GLY A 288 7.86 -8.29 -11.78
CA GLY A 288 7.58 -6.87 -11.59
C GLY A 288 8.25 -5.96 -12.63
N THR A 289 8.14 -4.65 -12.43
CA THR A 289 8.68 -3.60 -13.31
C THR A 289 8.96 -2.34 -12.51
N ILE A 290 10.01 -1.60 -12.89
CA ILE A 290 10.32 -0.28 -12.31
C ILE A 290 9.92 0.89 -13.22
N GLY A 291 9.20 0.63 -14.32
CA GLY A 291 8.62 1.68 -15.16
C GLY A 291 8.69 1.46 -16.66
N GLY A 292 9.28 0.37 -17.14
CA GLY A 292 9.46 0.11 -18.57
C GLY A 292 10.54 0.97 -19.25
N GLY A 293 10.91 0.62 -20.49
CA GLY A 293 11.79 1.44 -21.35
C GLY A 293 13.29 1.27 -21.11
N CYS A 294 14.09 2.24 -21.59
CA CYS A 294 15.55 2.15 -21.62
C CYS A 294 16.20 2.03 -20.23
N VAL A 295 15.57 2.60 -19.20
CA VAL A 295 16.01 2.47 -17.80
C VAL A 295 16.07 0.99 -17.37
N GLU A 296 15.09 0.18 -17.76
CA GLU A 296 15.07 -1.26 -17.44
C GLU A 296 16.13 -2.04 -18.20
N ALA A 297 16.42 -1.68 -19.45
CA ALA A 297 17.45 -2.33 -20.24
C ALA A 297 18.85 -2.08 -19.64
N GLY A 298 19.15 -0.83 -19.26
CA GLY A 298 20.41 -0.46 -18.61
C GLY A 298 20.56 -1.12 -17.23
N ILE A 299 19.52 -1.08 -16.40
CA ILE A 299 19.59 -1.65 -15.04
C ILE A 299 19.74 -3.17 -15.05
N ARG A 300 19.24 -3.86 -16.09
CA ARG A 300 19.42 -5.32 -16.24
C ARG A 300 20.88 -5.71 -16.34
N GLN A 301 21.70 -4.93 -17.05
CA GLN A 301 23.15 -5.19 -17.14
C GLN A 301 23.84 -4.97 -15.79
N VAL A 302 23.41 -3.94 -15.04
CA VAL A 302 23.90 -3.72 -13.68
C VAL A 302 23.53 -4.89 -12.76
N ALA A 303 22.29 -5.39 -12.86
CA ALA A 303 21.82 -6.56 -12.11
C ALA A 303 22.67 -7.80 -12.41
N PHE A 304 22.96 -8.07 -13.68
CA PHE A 304 23.85 -9.17 -14.08
C PHE A 304 25.26 -9.02 -13.50
N SER A 305 25.85 -7.83 -13.59
CA SER A 305 27.16 -7.54 -13.02
C SER A 305 27.17 -7.66 -11.49
N SER A 306 26.12 -7.19 -10.83
CA SER A 306 25.97 -7.26 -9.37
C SER A 306 25.89 -8.71 -8.87
N MET A 307 25.16 -9.57 -9.58
CA MET A 307 25.13 -11.01 -9.30
C MET A 307 26.49 -11.68 -9.48
N ASP A 308 27.21 -11.36 -10.56
CA ASP A 308 28.51 -11.99 -10.85
C ASP A 308 29.59 -11.57 -9.84
N GLN A 309 29.54 -10.32 -9.38
CA GLN A 309 30.49 -9.77 -8.42
C GLN A 309 30.10 -10.04 -6.97
N GLY A 310 28.83 -10.36 -6.70
CA GLY A 310 28.30 -10.45 -5.34
C GLY A 310 28.26 -9.10 -4.62
N VAL A 311 28.23 -7.97 -5.35
CA VAL A 311 28.33 -6.61 -4.81
C VAL A 311 27.10 -5.79 -5.20
N SER A 312 26.46 -5.17 -4.21
CA SER A 312 25.34 -4.24 -4.45
C SER A 312 25.81 -2.89 -4.99
N LYS A 313 24.97 -2.24 -5.78
CA LYS A 313 25.27 -0.96 -6.45
C LYS A 313 24.11 0.02 -6.28
N LEU A 314 24.44 1.27 -5.97
CA LEU A 314 23.51 2.40 -6.07
C LEU A 314 23.79 3.13 -7.38
N VAL A 315 22.82 3.14 -8.29
CA VAL A 315 22.92 3.71 -9.63
C VAL A 315 21.99 4.89 -9.76
N GLN A 316 22.50 6.02 -10.25
CA GLN A 316 21.66 7.15 -10.64
C GLN A 316 21.35 7.04 -12.13
N VAL A 317 20.07 7.19 -12.48
CA VAL A 317 19.62 7.28 -13.86
C VAL A 317 18.96 8.63 -14.08
N ASP A 318 19.50 9.39 -15.03
CA ASP A 318 19.02 10.71 -15.41
C ASP A 318 18.30 10.61 -16.76
N MET A 319 17.01 10.94 -16.79
CA MET A 319 16.16 10.90 -17.99
C MET A 319 15.85 12.33 -18.49
N THR A 320 16.60 13.34 -18.07
CA THR A 320 16.38 14.75 -18.44
C THR A 320 17.19 15.21 -19.65
N GLY A 321 18.10 14.36 -20.16
CA GLY A 321 19.02 14.70 -21.26
C GLY A 321 18.43 14.53 -22.67
N ARG A 322 19.08 15.14 -23.67
CA ARG A 322 18.68 15.05 -25.10
C ARG A 322 18.66 13.61 -25.64
N GLU A 323 19.55 12.75 -25.15
CA GLU A 323 19.58 11.32 -25.50
C GLU A 323 18.29 10.58 -25.07
N ALA A 324 17.59 11.07 -24.03
CA ALA A 324 16.33 10.51 -23.59
C ALA A 324 15.16 10.83 -24.54
N GLU A 325 15.20 11.98 -25.23
CA GLU A 325 14.21 12.34 -26.25
C GLU A 325 14.36 11.45 -27.50
N ASP A 326 15.62 11.17 -27.92
CA ASP A 326 15.93 10.31 -29.08
C ASP A 326 15.59 8.82 -28.82
N GLU A 327 15.64 8.38 -27.56
CA GLU A 327 15.22 7.04 -27.13
C GLU A 327 13.71 6.92 -26.84
N GLY A 328 12.93 7.98 -27.08
CA GLY A 328 11.47 8.00 -26.91
C GLY A 328 11.00 8.01 -25.46
N MET A 329 11.83 8.46 -24.52
CA MET A 329 11.45 8.60 -23.12
C MET A 329 10.60 9.87 -22.91
N VAL A 330 9.41 9.71 -22.33
CA VAL A 330 8.50 10.83 -22.01
C VAL A 330 8.75 11.40 -20.60
N CYS A 331 9.48 10.67 -19.76
CA CYS A 331 9.65 10.96 -18.34
C CYS A 331 10.92 11.79 -18.08
N GLY A 332 10.81 13.09 -17.80
CA GLY A 332 11.96 13.98 -17.50
C GLY A 332 12.39 13.98 -16.02
N GLY A 333 12.62 12.81 -15.42
CA GLY A 333 12.99 12.67 -14.00
C GLY A 333 14.40 12.11 -13.78
N ILE A 334 14.87 12.18 -12.54
CA ILE A 334 16.08 11.51 -12.06
C ILE A 334 15.67 10.50 -11.00
N VAL A 335 16.19 9.27 -11.07
CA VAL A 335 15.97 8.23 -10.05
C VAL A 335 17.29 7.68 -9.54
N GLU A 336 17.35 7.33 -8.26
CA GLU A 336 18.41 6.47 -7.74
C GLU A 336 17.83 5.07 -7.53
N ILE A 337 18.54 4.07 -8.05
CA ILE A 337 18.15 2.67 -8.08
C ILE A 337 19.20 1.86 -7.35
N PHE A 338 18.77 1.14 -6.32
CA PHE A 338 19.63 0.16 -5.64
C PHE A 338 19.46 -1.21 -6.26
N VAL A 339 20.57 -1.84 -6.61
CA VAL A 339 20.66 -3.18 -7.17
C VAL A 339 21.42 -4.04 -6.19
N GLU A 340 20.80 -5.09 -5.68
CA GLU A 340 21.40 -6.01 -4.71
C GLU A 340 21.30 -7.46 -5.20
N PRO A 341 22.38 -8.26 -5.09
CA PRO A 341 22.31 -9.68 -5.39
C PRO A 341 21.59 -10.41 -4.25
N LEU A 342 20.64 -11.28 -4.61
CA LEU A 342 19.93 -12.14 -3.66
C LEU A 342 20.69 -13.46 -3.54
N ILE A 343 21.65 -13.47 -2.61
CA ILE A 343 22.50 -14.63 -2.31
C ILE A 343 21.85 -15.52 -1.24
#